data_AF-A0A7J4JZF1-F1
#
_entry.id   AF-A0A7J4JZF1-F1
#
_cell.length_a   1.000
_cell.length_b   1.000
_cell.length_c   1.000
_cell.angle_alpha   90.00
_cell.angle_beta   90.00
_cell.angle_gamma   90.00
#
_symmetry.space_group_name_H-M   'P 1'
#
loop_
_entity.id
_entity.type
_entity.pdbx_description
1 polymer ?
#
loop_
_entity_poly.entity_id
_entity_poly.type
_entity_poly.pdbx_seq_one_letter_code
_entity_poly.pdbx_strand_id
1 'polypeptide(L)'
;MANRSSTDRFTLASTSAYVSTSASASGAVFLDLIFATLPIILIVVYTLTHAAYLSDNRIRNLEEEVTFHKLVSVSDIIVKQLAVQKSGGGWDSKFEPNLIDESELSSINPSAVAESIGLKSIYIGFEPHGAQSVQSGTKKQNSICVYRIVVSGEFREIRKLFICGD
;
A
#
# COMPACT_ATOMS: atom_id res chain seq x y z
N MET A 1 11.44 76.36 -81.16
CA MET A 1 11.64 76.98 -79.83
C MET A 1 12.53 76.07 -79.01
N ALA A 2 13.64 76.61 -78.50
CA ALA A 2 14.69 75.89 -77.81
C ALA A 2 14.42 75.76 -76.31
N ASN A 3 14.83 74.63 -75.71
CA ASN A 3 15.67 74.52 -74.50
C ASN A 3 15.79 73.02 -74.12
N ARG A 4 16.98 72.41 -74.19
CA ARG A 4 17.99 72.26 -73.10
C ARG A 4 17.42 71.56 -71.86
N SER A 5 18.09 70.65 -71.14
CA SER A 5 19.38 69.95 -71.20
C SER A 5 19.57 69.35 -69.80
N SER A 6 19.94 68.08 -69.69
CA SER A 6 20.84 67.44 -68.68
C SER A 6 20.34 66.01 -68.40
N THR A 7 20.87 64.97 -69.03
CA THR A 7 22.00 64.16 -68.49
C THR A 7 22.11 64.20 -66.97
N ASP A 8 21.85 63.06 -66.33
CA ASP A 8 22.91 62.35 -65.60
C ASP A 8 22.58 60.86 -65.43
N ARG A 9 23.57 60.06 -65.81
CA ARG A 9 23.66 58.62 -65.54
C ARG A 9 24.05 58.44 -64.08
N PHE A 10 23.46 57.51 -63.36
CA PHE A 10 24.19 56.73 -62.36
C PHE A 10 23.57 55.34 -62.20
N THR A 11 24.30 54.34 -62.71
CA THR A 11 24.32 52.96 -62.22
C THR A 11 24.49 52.94 -60.71
N LEU A 12 23.78 52.04 -60.01
CA LEU A 12 24.25 51.26 -58.85
C LEU A 12 23.07 50.36 -58.43
N ALA A 13 23.16 49.08 -58.73
CA ALA A 13 23.53 48.04 -57.78
C ALA A 13 22.30 47.48 -57.06
N SER A 14 22.04 46.21 -57.37
CA SER A 14 21.28 45.28 -56.55
C SER A 14 21.80 45.33 -55.12
N THR A 15 21.07 46.01 -54.23
CA THR A 15 21.19 45.76 -52.79
C THR A 15 19.99 44.91 -52.40
N SER A 16 20.23 43.60 -52.42
CA SER A 16 19.57 42.67 -51.53
C SER A 16 19.66 43.26 -50.12
N ALA A 17 18.54 43.80 -49.64
CA ALA A 17 18.42 44.26 -48.28
C ALA A 17 18.30 43.02 -47.39
N TYR A 18 19.45 42.38 -47.12
CA TYR A 18 19.64 41.64 -45.88
C TYR A 18 19.58 42.66 -44.74
N VAL A 19 18.36 43.05 -44.36
CA VAL A 19 18.15 43.68 -43.05
C VAL A 19 18.30 42.54 -42.04
N SER A 20 19.53 42.45 -41.56
CA SER A 20 19.93 41.62 -40.44
C SER A 20 19.06 41.99 -39.25
N THR A 21 18.11 41.13 -38.90
CA THR A 21 17.44 41.14 -37.61
C THR A 21 18.44 40.68 -36.56
N SER A 22 19.27 41.60 -36.08
CA SER A 22 20.04 41.40 -34.84
C SER A 22 19.10 41.49 -33.63
N ALA A 23 18.15 40.57 -33.55
CA ALA A 23 17.41 40.28 -32.33
C ALA A 23 18.27 39.31 -31.52
N SER A 24 18.79 39.79 -30.39
CA SER A 24 19.59 39.12 -29.35
C SER A 24 19.73 37.60 -29.48
N ALA A 25 20.79 37.13 -30.14
CA ALA A 25 21.15 35.72 -30.24
C ALA A 25 21.31 35.04 -28.86
N SER A 26 21.61 35.79 -27.81
CA SER A 26 21.66 35.31 -26.43
C SER A 26 20.30 34.90 -25.86
N GLY A 27 19.21 35.55 -26.29
CA GLY A 27 17.84 35.25 -25.83
C GLY A 27 17.28 33.98 -26.46
N ALA A 28 17.58 33.73 -27.74
CA ALA A 28 17.17 32.51 -28.44
C ALA A 28 17.88 31.26 -27.87
N VAL A 29 19.19 31.35 -27.60
CA VAL A 29 19.96 30.25 -26.99
C VAL A 29 19.44 29.90 -25.58
N PHE A 30 19.01 30.90 -24.81
CA PHE A 30 18.44 30.67 -23.48
C PHE A 30 17.06 29.99 -23.55
N LEU A 31 16.23 30.33 -24.54
CA LEU A 31 14.94 29.68 -24.74
C LEU A 31 15.12 28.22 -25.19
N ASP A 32 16.02 27.94 -26.13
CA ASP A 32 16.33 26.57 -26.56
C ASP A 32 16.87 25.73 -25.39
N LEU A 33 17.70 26.32 -24.52
CA LEU A 33 18.17 25.66 -23.31
C LEU A 33 17.03 25.35 -22.34
N ILE A 34 16.08 26.28 -22.12
CA ILE A 34 14.91 26.04 -21.27
C ILE A 34 14.03 24.93 -21.86
N PHE A 35 13.73 25.00 -23.17
CA PHE A 35 12.91 23.97 -23.82
C PHE A 35 13.58 22.60 -23.86
N ALA A 36 14.91 22.53 -23.85
CA ALA A 36 15.64 21.28 -23.72
C ALA A 36 15.70 20.76 -22.27
N THR A 37 15.86 21.65 -21.29
CA THR A 37 16.07 21.28 -19.87
C THR A 37 14.78 21.05 -19.10
N LEU A 38 13.72 21.81 -19.37
CA LEU A 38 12.43 21.71 -18.69
C LEU A 38 11.79 20.31 -18.81
N PRO A 39 11.76 19.65 -19.99
CA PRO A 39 11.24 18.29 -20.11
C PRO A 39 12.07 17.29 -19.29
N ILE A 40 13.39 17.46 -19.27
CA ILE A 40 14.30 16.60 -18.50
C ILE A 40 14.00 16.75 -17.00
N ILE A 41 13.87 17.99 -16.51
CA ILE A 41 13.52 18.27 -15.11
C ILE A 41 12.15 17.67 -14.78
N LEU A 42 11.15 17.82 -15.65
CA LEU A 42 9.83 17.23 -15.44
C LEU A 42 9.86 15.71 -15.37
N ILE A 43 10.62 15.04 -16.24
CA ILE A 43 10.83 13.59 -16.19
C ILE A 43 11.50 13.18 -14.89
N VAL A 44 12.53 13.91 -14.44
CA VAL A 44 13.22 13.63 -13.18
C VAL A 44 12.28 13.79 -11.98
N VAL A 45 11.51 14.89 -11.92
CA VAL A 45 10.54 15.12 -10.84
C VAL A 45 9.45 14.04 -10.85
N TYR A 46 8.91 13.70 -12.02
CA TYR A 46 7.92 12.64 -12.16
C TYR A 46 8.45 11.27 -11.72
N THR A 47 9.66 10.90 -12.14
CA THR A 47 10.27 9.62 -11.77
C THR A 47 10.58 9.53 -10.28
N LEU A 48 11.11 10.60 -9.67
CA LEU A 48 11.37 10.65 -8.24
C LEU A 48 10.08 10.54 -7.41
N THR A 49 9.05 11.32 -7.77
CA THR A 49 7.75 11.26 -7.08
C THR A 49 7.07 9.92 -7.25
N HIS A 50 7.12 9.33 -8.44
CA HIS A 50 6.55 8.02 -8.70
C HIS A 50 7.31 6.91 -7.95
N ALA A 51 8.64 6.97 -7.91
CA ALA A 51 9.45 6.03 -7.14
C ALA A 51 9.16 6.10 -5.64
N ALA A 52 9.02 7.31 -5.09
CA ALA A 52 8.62 7.51 -3.69
C ALA A 52 7.25 6.90 -3.40
N TYR A 53 6.25 7.17 -4.26
CA TYR A 53 4.91 6.58 -4.13
C TYR A 53 4.93 5.04 -4.17
N LEU A 54 5.69 4.45 -5.10
CA LEU A 54 5.83 2.99 -5.17
C LEU A 54 6.55 2.42 -3.95
N SER A 55 7.53 3.13 -3.40
CA SER A 55 8.24 2.74 -2.18
C SER A 55 7.29 2.72 -0.98
N ASP A 56 6.52 3.78 -0.76
CA ASP A 56 5.58 3.87 0.36
C ASP A 56 4.50 2.79 0.28
N ASN A 57 3.95 2.55 -0.92
CA ASN A 57 2.97 1.47 -1.13
C ASN A 57 3.58 0.09 -0.86
N ARG A 58 4.83 -0.15 -1.27
CA ARG A 58 5.51 -1.42 -0.98
C ARG A 58 5.75 -1.62 0.50
N ILE A 59 6.20 -0.57 1.21
CA ILE A 59 6.43 -0.63 2.66
C ILE A 59 5.12 -0.98 3.38
N ARG A 60 4.03 -0.29 3.04
CA ARG A 60 2.71 -0.57 3.63
C ARG A 60 2.24 -2.00 3.36
N ASN A 61 2.36 -2.48 2.12
CA ASN A 61 1.98 -3.86 1.78
C ASN A 61 2.83 -4.89 2.52
N LEU A 62 4.14 -4.64 2.69
CA LEU A 62 5.03 -5.50 3.46
C LEU A 62 4.65 -5.52 4.94
N GLU A 63 4.32 -4.37 5.52
CA GLU A 63 3.85 -4.28 6.91
C GLU A 63 2.54 -5.06 7.12
N GLU A 64 1.60 -4.94 6.18
CA GLU A 64 0.34 -5.69 6.19
C GLU A 64 0.59 -7.20 6.05
N GLU A 65 1.48 -7.63 5.16
CA GLU A 65 1.86 -9.04 4.98
C GLU A 65 2.53 -9.60 6.25
N VAL A 66 3.52 -8.90 6.81
CA VAL A 66 4.18 -9.32 8.05
C VAL A 66 3.15 -9.45 9.19
N THR A 67 2.24 -8.50 9.31
CA THR A 67 1.18 -8.54 10.32
C THR A 67 0.23 -9.71 10.09
N PHE A 68 -0.17 -9.96 8.84
CA PHE A 68 -0.98 -11.12 8.48
C PHE A 68 -0.29 -12.44 8.87
N HIS A 69 0.99 -12.61 8.53
CA HIS A 69 1.76 -13.81 8.88
C HIS A 69 1.90 -14.00 10.39
N LYS A 70 2.09 -12.91 11.14
CA LYS A 70 2.08 -12.94 12.61
C LYS A 70 0.73 -13.44 13.14
N LEU A 71 -0.38 -12.90 12.66
CA LEU A 71 -1.73 -13.31 13.06
C LEU A 71 -2.03 -14.76 12.67
N VAL A 72 -1.57 -15.23 11.51
CA VAL A 72 -1.64 -16.63 11.12
C VAL A 72 -0.90 -17.51 12.12
N SER A 73 0.33 -17.15 12.49
CA SER A 73 1.10 -17.88 13.50
C SER A 73 0.41 -17.90 14.87
N VAL A 74 -0.13 -16.76 15.32
CA VAL A 74 -0.93 -16.69 16.55
C VAL A 74 -2.11 -17.64 16.47
N SER A 75 -2.83 -17.64 15.34
CA SER A 75 -3.99 -18.50 15.15
C SER A 75 -3.65 -19.97 15.27
N ASP A 76 -2.53 -20.41 14.71
CA ASP A 76 -2.10 -21.80 14.80
C ASP A 76 -1.68 -22.17 16.22
N ILE A 77 -1.01 -21.26 16.94
CA ILE A 77 -0.62 -21.47 18.34
C ILE A 77 -1.86 -21.61 19.22
N ILE A 78 -2.81 -20.67 19.11
CA ILE A 78 -4.04 -20.68 19.90
C ILE A 78 -4.84 -21.96 19.64
N VAL A 79 -5.07 -22.31 18.37
CA VAL A 79 -5.81 -23.52 18.03
C VAL A 79 -5.10 -24.77 18.55
N LYS A 80 -3.77 -24.88 18.42
CA LYS A 80 -3.01 -26.05 18.92
C LYS A 80 -2.91 -26.13 20.44
N GLN A 81 -2.86 -24.99 21.13
CA GLN A 81 -2.79 -24.92 22.59
C GLN A 81 -4.14 -25.20 23.23
N LEU A 82 -5.22 -24.68 22.64
CA LEU A 82 -6.59 -24.84 23.14
C LEU A 82 -7.29 -26.09 22.61
N ALA A 83 -6.73 -26.76 21.59
CA ALA A 83 -7.22 -28.05 21.17
C ALA A 83 -7.15 -29.02 22.33
N VAL A 84 -8.31 -29.54 22.75
CA VAL A 84 -8.41 -30.52 23.84
C VAL A 84 -7.56 -31.74 23.51
N GLN A 85 -6.37 -31.81 24.11
CA GLN A 85 -5.40 -32.87 23.86
C GLN A 85 -5.77 -34.21 24.50
N LYS A 86 -6.78 -34.23 25.38
CA LYS A 86 -7.18 -35.42 26.13
C LYS A 86 -8.66 -35.39 26.46
N SER A 87 -9.50 -35.76 25.49
CA SER A 87 -10.83 -36.27 25.83
C SER A 87 -10.66 -37.73 26.27
N GLY A 88 -10.76 -37.97 27.58
CA GLY A 88 -10.83 -39.30 28.17
C GLY A 88 -9.68 -39.64 29.14
N GLY A 89 -10.01 -39.72 30.43
CA GLY A 89 -9.22 -40.48 31.39
C GLY A 89 -9.49 -41.97 31.20
N GLY A 90 -8.57 -42.66 30.52
CA GLY A 90 -8.69 -44.08 30.20
C GLY A 90 -7.97 -44.42 28.90
N TRP A 91 -7.71 -45.71 28.65
CA TRP A 91 -6.85 -46.23 27.59
C TRP A 91 -7.28 -45.88 26.14
N ASP A 92 -8.46 -45.28 25.95
CA ASP A 92 -8.98 -44.79 24.66
C ASP A 92 -9.07 -43.25 24.64
N SER A 93 -7.94 -42.56 24.81
CA SER A 93 -7.91 -41.10 24.66
C SER A 93 -8.11 -40.72 23.18
N LYS A 94 -9.32 -40.27 22.84
CA LYS A 94 -9.64 -39.75 21.51
C LYS A 94 -9.13 -38.32 21.43
N PHE A 95 -8.07 -38.12 20.65
CA PHE A 95 -7.52 -36.79 20.39
C PHE A 95 -8.45 -36.02 19.47
N GLU A 96 -8.98 -34.88 19.91
CA GLU A 96 -9.87 -34.03 19.11
C GLU A 96 -9.15 -32.71 18.80
N PRO A 97 -8.35 -32.66 17.72
CA PRO A 97 -7.37 -31.59 17.48
C PRO A 97 -7.96 -30.20 17.19
N ASN A 98 -9.28 -30.08 17.11
CA ASN A 98 -9.99 -28.84 16.78
C ASN A 98 -11.09 -28.48 17.78
N LEU A 99 -11.22 -29.25 18.89
CA LEU A 99 -12.18 -28.92 19.94
C LEU A 99 -11.57 -27.86 20.85
N ILE A 100 -12.18 -26.67 20.90
CA ILE A 100 -11.77 -25.57 21.76
C ILE A 100 -12.84 -25.38 22.83
N ASP A 101 -12.41 -25.27 24.09
CA ASP A 101 -13.27 -24.84 25.19
C ASP A 101 -13.35 -23.30 25.24
N GLU A 102 -14.56 -22.75 25.26
CA GLU A 102 -14.78 -21.30 25.31
C GLU A 102 -14.27 -20.69 26.61
N SER A 103 -14.32 -21.46 27.70
CA SER A 103 -13.78 -21.03 29.00
C SER A 103 -12.26 -20.86 28.93
N GLU A 104 -11.55 -21.79 28.29
CA GLU A 104 -10.10 -21.68 28.09
C GLU A 104 -9.74 -20.53 27.15
N LEU A 105 -10.52 -20.30 26.08
CA LEU A 105 -10.31 -19.15 25.19
C LEU A 105 -10.43 -17.83 25.95
N SER A 106 -11.42 -17.71 26.84
CA SER A 106 -11.63 -16.50 27.66
C SER A 106 -10.53 -16.25 28.69
N SER A 107 -9.74 -17.28 29.03
CA SER A 107 -8.61 -17.19 29.95
C SER A 107 -7.33 -16.67 29.28
N ILE A 108 -7.25 -16.69 27.94
CA ILE A 108 -6.12 -16.13 27.21
C ILE A 108 -6.09 -14.62 27.42
N ASN A 109 -4.94 -14.10 27.84
CA ASN A 109 -4.70 -12.67 27.92
C ASN A 109 -4.25 -12.13 26.55
N PRO A 110 -5.10 -11.42 25.79
CA PRO A 110 -4.77 -10.98 24.44
C PRO A 110 -3.61 -9.97 24.42
N SER A 111 -3.44 -9.19 25.48
CA SER A 111 -2.37 -8.20 25.61
C SER A 111 -1.00 -8.85 25.71
N ALA A 112 -0.87 -9.94 26.46
CA ALA A 112 0.39 -10.69 26.57
C ALA A 112 0.79 -11.32 25.23
N VAL A 113 -0.19 -11.82 24.47
CA VAL A 113 0.05 -12.35 23.12
C VAL A 113 0.48 -11.24 22.17
N ALA A 114 -0.17 -10.07 22.23
CA ALA A 114 0.19 -8.90 21.42
C ALA A 114 1.63 -8.45 21.67
N GLU A 115 2.03 -8.32 22.94
CA GLU A 115 3.39 -7.96 23.34
C GLU A 115 4.43 -8.97 22.83
N SER A 116 4.16 -10.27 22.96
CA SER A 116 5.10 -11.33 22.58
C SER A 116 5.45 -11.35 21.08
N ILE A 117 4.57 -10.82 20.23
CA ILE A 117 4.68 -10.87 18.77
C ILE A 117 4.88 -9.46 18.17
N GLY A 118 4.94 -8.44 19.04
CA GLY A 118 5.13 -7.05 18.66
C GLY A 118 3.98 -6.52 17.82
N LEU A 119 2.74 -6.78 18.25
CA LEU A 119 1.51 -6.17 17.73
C LEU A 119 1.01 -5.13 18.75
N LYS A 120 0.32 -4.08 18.28
CA LYS A 120 -0.19 -3.01 19.15
C LYS A 120 -1.42 -3.48 19.93
N SER A 121 -2.31 -4.20 19.27
CA SER A 121 -3.41 -4.90 19.93
C SER A 121 -3.83 -6.15 19.18
N ILE A 122 -4.40 -7.10 19.92
CA ILE A 122 -4.99 -8.33 19.39
C ILE A 122 -6.38 -8.51 19.99
N TYR A 123 -7.34 -8.92 19.17
CA TYR A 123 -8.69 -9.29 19.55
C TYR A 123 -8.97 -10.72 19.09
N ILE A 124 -9.41 -11.57 20.03
CA ILE A 124 -9.69 -12.98 19.78
C ILE A 124 -11.13 -13.25 20.19
N GLY A 125 -11.89 -13.97 19.39
CA GLY A 125 -13.25 -14.35 19.73
C GLY A 125 -13.92 -15.24 18.69
N PHE A 126 -15.18 -15.58 18.93
CA PHE A 126 -15.98 -16.36 18.00
C PHE A 126 -16.97 -15.48 17.24
N GLU A 127 -17.12 -15.73 15.94
CA GLU A 127 -18.17 -15.10 15.14
C GLU A 127 -19.55 -15.59 15.65
N PRO A 128 -20.51 -14.68 15.92
CA PRO A 128 -21.86 -15.06 16.31
C PRO A 128 -22.59 -15.78 15.16
N HIS A 129 -23.30 -16.86 15.49
CA HIS A 129 -24.08 -17.65 14.52
C HIS A 129 -25.09 -16.77 13.78
N GLY A 130 -25.04 -16.80 12.44
CA GLY A 130 -25.98 -16.06 11.59
C GLY A 130 -25.63 -14.60 11.31
N ALA A 131 -24.54 -14.07 11.87
CA ALA A 131 -24.04 -12.77 11.46
C ALA A 131 -23.31 -12.89 10.12
N GLN A 132 -23.81 -12.18 9.10
CA GLN A 132 -22.98 -11.83 7.94
C GLN A 132 -21.76 -11.10 8.49
N SER A 133 -20.57 -11.71 8.35
CA SER A 133 -19.25 -11.12 8.57
C SER A 133 -19.30 -9.97 9.57
N VAL A 134 -19.16 -10.24 10.86
CA VAL A 134 -19.16 -9.17 11.88
C VAL A 134 -18.04 -8.19 11.58
N GLN A 135 -18.38 -7.16 10.81
CA GLN A 135 -17.70 -5.90 10.64
C GLN A 135 -18.09 -4.92 11.77
N SER A 136 -18.78 -5.39 12.81
CA SER A 136 -19.57 -4.53 13.70
C SER A 136 -19.33 -4.85 15.17
N GLY A 137 -18.53 -4.00 15.81
CA GLY A 137 -18.39 -3.98 17.28
C GLY A 137 -17.05 -3.42 17.76
N THR A 138 -15.95 -3.85 17.14
CA THR A 138 -14.57 -3.49 17.51
C THR A 138 -13.73 -3.13 16.28
N LYS A 139 -14.33 -2.41 15.32
CA LYS A 139 -13.60 -1.77 14.22
C LYS A 139 -12.72 -0.65 14.80
N LYS A 140 -11.48 -0.96 15.14
CA LYS A 140 -10.42 0.01 14.83
C LYS A 140 -10.28 0.00 13.30
N GLN A 141 -10.47 1.15 12.67
CA GLN A 141 -10.16 1.32 11.25
C GLN A 141 -8.68 0.90 11.06
N ASN A 142 -8.43 -0.10 10.21
CA ASN A 142 -7.11 -0.72 9.89
C ASN A 142 -6.68 -1.99 10.66
N SER A 143 -7.57 -2.77 11.27
CA SER A 143 -7.18 -4.10 11.79
C SER A 143 -7.23 -5.19 10.70
N ILE A 144 -6.21 -6.04 10.66
CA ILE A 144 -6.17 -7.26 9.83
C ILE A 144 -6.77 -8.41 10.64
N CYS A 145 -7.63 -9.22 10.03
CA CYS A 145 -8.29 -10.35 10.70
C CYS A 145 -8.01 -11.68 9.98
N VAL A 146 -7.70 -12.71 10.77
CA VAL A 146 -7.57 -14.10 10.33
C VAL A 146 -8.71 -14.92 10.95
N TYR A 147 -9.30 -15.80 10.16
CA TYR A 147 -10.41 -16.66 10.58
C TYR A 147 -9.99 -18.13 10.54
N ARG A 148 -10.38 -18.91 11.55
CA ARG A 148 -10.17 -20.36 11.61
C ARG A 148 -11.48 -21.06 11.93
N ILE A 149 -11.71 -22.20 11.29
CA ILE A 149 -12.86 -23.06 11.58
C ILE A 149 -12.46 -24.01 12.70
N VAL A 150 -13.23 -24.03 13.78
CA VAL A 150 -12.97 -24.83 14.97
C VAL A 150 -14.28 -25.44 15.47
N VAL A 151 -14.18 -26.47 16.30
CA VAL A 151 -15.32 -27.10 16.96
C VAL A 151 -15.36 -26.57 18.39
N SER A 152 -16.52 -26.14 18.88
CA SER A 152 -16.67 -25.52 20.20
C SER A 152 -17.85 -26.10 20.97
N GLY A 153 -17.71 -26.14 22.29
CA GLY A 153 -18.78 -26.49 23.24
C GLY A 153 -19.09 -27.98 23.33
N GLU A 154 -19.91 -28.33 24.33
CA GLU A 154 -20.31 -29.72 24.61
C GLU A 154 -21.05 -30.38 23.44
N PHE A 155 -21.79 -29.58 22.66
CA PHE A 155 -22.56 -30.02 21.49
C PHE A 155 -21.75 -30.12 20.20
N ARG A 156 -20.43 -29.85 20.24
CA ARG A 156 -19.51 -29.95 19.09
C ARG A 156 -19.95 -29.13 17.89
N GLU A 157 -20.30 -27.87 18.13
CA GLU A 157 -20.72 -26.97 17.07
C GLU A 157 -19.52 -26.46 16.26
N ILE A 158 -19.67 -26.39 14.94
CA ILE A 158 -18.66 -25.76 14.08
C ILE A 158 -18.81 -24.25 14.19
N ARG A 159 -17.78 -23.57 14.70
CA ARG A 159 -17.73 -22.12 14.87
C ARG A 159 -16.51 -21.54 14.14
N LYS A 160 -16.57 -20.24 13.84
CA LYS A 160 -15.44 -19.50 13.28
C LYS A 160 -14.78 -18.68 14.39
N LEU A 161 -13.53 -19.02 14.69
CA LEU A 161 -12.65 -18.23 15.52
C LEU A 161 -12.08 -17.09 14.67
N PHE A 162 -12.18 -15.85 15.13
CA PHE A 162 -11.52 -14.70 14.52
C PHE A 162 -10.40 -14.20 15.42
N ILE A 163 -9.31 -13.77 14.80
CA ILE A 163 -8.15 -13.16 15.45
C ILE A 163 -7.78 -11.93 14.64
N CYS A 164 -7.97 -10.75 15.23
CA CYS A 164 -7.69 -9.46 14.58
C CYS A 164 -6.56 -8.73 15.29
N GLY A 165 -5.73 -7.99 14.57
CA GLY A 165 -4.70 -7.14 15.18
C GLY A 165 -4.23 -5.99 14.30
N ASP A 166 -3.49 -5.07 14.91
CA ASP A 166 -2.92 -3.82 14.37
C ASP A 166 -1.51 -3.53 14.93
#